data_AF-T1FVF3-F1
#
_entry.id   AF-T1FVF3-F1
#
_cell.length_a   1.000
_cell.length_b   1.000
_cell.length_c   1.000
_cell.angle_alpha   90.00
_cell.angle_beta   90.00
_cell.angle_gamma   90.00
#
_symmetry.space_group_name_H-M   'P 1'
#
loop_
_entity.id
_entity.type
_entity.pdbx_description
1 polymer ?
#
loop_
_entity_poly.entity_id
_entity_poly.type
_entity_poly.pdbx_seq_one_letter_code
_entity_poly.pdbx_strand_id
1 'polypeptide(L)'
;MGFRPQKTSSTSTSASTTPASYKEISLLYEDQKIKSNPLKNRCRRTIILNKEGSSCGFTLQTYAIKNHRKNRSELITYVDYVEYNGPAHRAGMRRGDVILAINNENIENLQHDQLVHLVQHASNPLRFT
;
A
#
# COMPACT_ATOMS: atom_id res chain seq x y z
N MET A 1 51.65 11.62 44.50
CA MET A 1 51.46 12.48 43.30
C MET A 1 50.13 12.13 42.66
N GLY A 2 49.23 13.11 42.49
CA GLY A 2 47.93 12.98 41.81
C GLY A 2 48.09 12.60 40.32
N PHE A 3 47.04 12.24 39.57
CA PHE A 3 45.79 12.97 39.38
C PHE A 3 44.60 12.06 38.98
N ARG A 4 43.40 12.53 39.34
CA ARG A 4 42.06 12.09 38.87
C ARG A 4 41.64 12.91 37.64
N PRO A 5 40.85 12.34 36.71
CA PRO A 5 39.64 13.02 36.24
C PRO A 5 38.39 12.10 36.20
N GLN A 6 37.26 12.72 35.88
CA GLN A 6 35.89 12.46 36.36
C GLN A 6 35.03 11.52 35.48
N LYS A 7 33.98 10.97 36.11
CA LYS A 7 32.81 10.35 35.46
C LYS A 7 32.04 11.37 34.60
N THR A 8 31.48 10.90 33.49
CA THR A 8 30.20 11.39 32.98
C THR A 8 29.26 10.20 32.75
N SER A 9 28.04 10.36 33.25
CA SER A 9 26.89 9.48 33.08
C SER A 9 26.03 9.98 31.93
N SER A 10 25.60 9.10 31.04
CA SER A 10 24.32 9.27 30.35
C SER A 10 23.59 7.93 30.27
N THR A 11 22.40 7.96 30.85
CA THR A 11 21.44 6.87 31.01
C THR A 11 20.50 6.83 29.80
N SER A 12 19.95 5.64 29.55
CA SER A 12 18.68 5.38 28.82
C SER A 12 18.75 5.55 27.29
N THR A 13 18.16 4.71 26.44
CA THR A 13 17.06 3.76 26.58
C THR A 13 17.27 2.68 25.52
N SER A 14 17.20 1.41 25.91
CA SER A 14 17.08 0.30 24.96
C SER A 14 15.74 0.44 24.22
N ALA A 15 15.76 0.97 23.01
CA ALA A 15 14.62 0.86 22.10
C ALA A 15 14.51 -0.61 21.68
N SER A 16 13.72 -1.36 22.44
CA SER A 16 13.24 -2.66 22.03
C SER A 16 12.36 -2.47 20.80
N THR A 17 12.91 -2.73 19.61
CA THR A 17 12.11 -3.02 18.42
C THR A 17 11.27 -4.24 18.77
N THR A 18 10.02 -4.01 19.15
CA THR A 18 9.08 -5.08 19.45
C THR A 18 8.81 -5.80 18.13
N PRO A 19 9.14 -7.09 17.99
CA PRO A 19 8.73 -7.83 16.80
C PRO A 19 7.20 -7.81 16.76
N ALA A 20 6.64 -7.47 15.59
CA ALA A 20 5.20 -7.46 15.35
C ALA A 20 4.55 -8.64 16.07
N SER A 21 3.57 -8.34 16.93
CA SER A 21 2.94 -9.32 17.82
C SER A 21 2.51 -10.55 17.01
N TYR A 22 2.67 -11.77 17.54
CA TYR A 22 2.26 -13.00 16.85
C TYR A 22 0.81 -12.95 16.31
N LYS A 23 -0.05 -12.15 16.94
CA LYS A 23 -1.41 -11.87 16.48
C LYS A 23 -1.44 -11.15 15.12
N GLU A 24 -0.54 -10.20 14.91
CA GLU A 24 -0.39 -9.39 13.70
C GLU A 24 0.08 -10.24 12.52
N ILE A 25 1.06 -11.11 12.75
CA ILE A 25 1.54 -12.09 11.76
C ILE A 25 0.42 -13.08 11.40
N SER A 26 -0.35 -13.54 12.39
CA SER A 26 -1.46 -14.48 12.17
C SER A 26 -2.59 -13.85 11.35
N LEU A 27 -2.92 -12.58 11.63
CA LEU A 27 -3.97 -11.85 10.90
C LEU A 27 -3.58 -11.59 9.44
N LEU A 28 -2.31 -11.24 9.19
CA LEU A 28 -1.77 -11.12 7.83
C LEU A 28 -1.84 -12.44 7.05
N TYR A 29 -1.60 -13.57 7.72
CA TYR A 29 -1.65 -14.88 7.07
C TYR A 29 -3.07 -15.28 6.66
N GLU A 30 -4.08 -14.91 7.45
CA GLU A 30 -5.49 -15.18 7.11
C GLU A 30 -6.01 -14.29 5.99
N ASP A 31 -5.61 -13.02 5.95
CA ASP A 31 -5.93 -12.11 4.84
C ASP A 31 -5.37 -12.59 3.49
N GLN A 32 -4.17 -13.18 3.50
CA GLN A 32 -3.56 -13.80 2.30
C GLN A 32 -4.33 -15.03 1.81
N LYS A 33 -5.08 -15.72 2.68
CA LYS A 33 -5.86 -16.92 2.35
C LYS A 33 -7.25 -16.61 1.84
N ILE A 34 -7.67 -15.35 1.79
CA ILE A 34 -8.95 -14.98 1.21
C ILE A 34 -8.91 -15.36 -0.28
N LYS A 35 -9.45 -16.54 -0.61
CA LYS A 35 -9.68 -16.97 -1.99
C LYS A 35 -10.71 -16.02 -2.58
N SER A 36 -10.25 -15.04 -3.36
CA SER A 36 -11.15 -14.19 -4.11
C SER A 36 -11.94 -15.09 -5.07
N ASN A 37 -13.27 -15.11 -4.89
CA ASN A 37 -14.13 -15.76 -5.88
C ASN A 37 -14.01 -14.93 -7.17
N PRO A 38 -13.58 -15.50 -8.31
CA PRO A 38 -13.37 -14.75 -9.55
C PRO A 38 -14.64 -14.05 -10.04
N LEU A 39 -15.82 -14.54 -9.68
CA LEU A 39 -17.11 -13.90 -9.96
C LEU A 39 -17.42 -12.73 -9.01
N LYS A 40 -16.89 -12.73 -7.77
CA LYS A 40 -16.98 -11.59 -6.83
C LYS A 40 -15.91 -10.52 -7.10
N ASN A 41 -14.77 -10.89 -7.70
CA ASN A 41 -13.76 -9.93 -8.18
C ASN A 41 -14.27 -9.03 -9.33
N ARG A 42 -15.40 -9.37 -9.94
CA ARG A 42 -16.09 -8.53 -10.94
C ARG A 42 -16.94 -7.42 -10.32
N CYS A 43 -17.17 -7.43 -9.01
CA CYS A 43 -17.88 -6.33 -8.36
C CYS A 43 -16.92 -5.16 -8.19
N ARG A 44 -16.89 -4.29 -9.20
CA ARG A 44 -16.24 -2.98 -9.16
C ARG A 44 -16.67 -2.27 -7.86
N ARG A 45 -15.70 -2.04 -6.97
CA ARG A 45 -15.94 -1.43 -5.66
C ARG A 45 -15.22 -0.10 -5.60
N THR A 46 -15.87 0.90 -5.02
CA THR A 46 -15.21 2.17 -4.71
C THR A 46 -14.62 2.10 -3.31
N ILE A 47 -13.34 2.45 -3.18
CA ILE A 47 -12.64 2.59 -1.90
C ILE A 47 -12.36 4.07 -1.67
N ILE A 48 -12.71 4.58 -0.49
CA ILE A 48 -12.37 5.93 -0.05
C ILE A 48 -11.25 5.83 0.97
N LEU A 49 -10.08 6.35 0.62
CA LEU A 49 -8.87 6.30 1.41
C LEU A 49 -8.56 7.69 1.95
N ASN A 50 -8.44 7.77 3.28
CA ASN A 50 -7.92 8.96 3.94
C ASN A 50 -6.40 8.80 4.12
N LYS A 51 -5.60 9.66 3.49
CA LYS A 51 -4.13 9.65 3.64
C LYS A 51 -3.72 10.02 5.06
N GLU A 52 -2.63 9.44 5.54
CA GLU A 52 -1.96 9.86 6.77
C GLU A 52 -0.61 10.49 6.42
N GLY A 53 -0.55 11.82 6.50
CA GLY A 53 0.60 12.58 5.98
C GLY A 53 0.74 12.39 4.46
N SER A 54 1.89 11.88 4.03
CA SER A 54 2.16 11.55 2.63
C SER A 54 1.91 10.07 2.28
N SER A 55 1.70 9.21 3.27
CA SER A 55 1.55 7.77 3.05
C SER A 55 0.11 7.35 2.83
N CYS A 56 -0.08 6.42 1.91
CA CYS A 56 -1.36 5.74 1.71
C CYS A 56 -1.36 4.30 2.27
N GLY A 57 -0.23 3.77 2.74
CA GLY A 57 -0.15 2.44 3.34
C GLY A 57 -0.34 1.28 2.35
N PHE A 58 0.04 1.45 1.08
CA PHE A 58 0.03 0.39 0.07
C PHE A 58 1.13 0.58 -0.99
N THR A 59 1.43 -0.47 -1.76
CA THR A 59 2.30 -0.41 -2.94
C THR A 59 1.53 -0.79 -4.20
N LEU A 60 1.97 -0.25 -5.34
CA LEU A 60 1.37 -0.50 -6.64
C LEU A 60 2.37 -1.18 -7.56
N GLN A 61 1.85 -2.04 -8.42
CA GLN A 61 2.63 -2.65 -9.49
C GLN A 61 1.87 -2.57 -10.80
N THR A 62 2.57 -2.18 -11.87
CA THR A 62 2.00 -1.98 -13.21
C THR A 62 2.62 -2.97 -14.19
N TYR A 63 1.78 -3.67 -14.95
CA TYR A 63 2.19 -4.66 -15.95
C TYR A 63 1.67 -4.29 -17.33
N ALA A 64 2.51 -4.48 -18.35
CA ALA A 64 2.11 -4.40 -19.74
C ALA A 64 1.70 -5.78 -20.26
N ILE A 65 0.42 -5.94 -20.59
CA ILE A 65 -0.12 -7.18 -21.16
C ILE A 65 -0.25 -7.00 -22.67
N LYS A 66 0.49 -7.81 -23.43
CA LYS A 66 0.41 -7.80 -24.89
C LYS A 66 -0.80 -8.62 -25.36
N ASN A 67 -1.75 -7.95 -25.99
CA ASN A 67 -2.85 -8.63 -26.67
C ASN A 67 -2.47 -8.89 -28.12
N HIS A 68 -2.00 -10.11 -28.42
CA HIS A 68 -1.59 -10.51 -29.77
C HIS A 68 -2.69 -10.38 -30.83
N ARG A 69 -3.97 -10.49 -30.44
CA ARG A 69 -5.09 -10.35 -31.38
C ARG A 69 -5.39 -8.90 -31.76
N LYS A 70 -5.15 -7.97 -30.84
CA LYS A 70 -5.40 -6.53 -31.03
C LYS A 70 -4.13 -5.74 -31.40
N ASN A 71 -2.98 -6.41 -31.42
CA ASN A 71 -1.65 -5.80 -31.60
C ASN A 71 -1.42 -4.57 -30.71
N ARG A 72 -1.91 -4.63 -29.46
CA ARG A 72 -1.82 -3.54 -28.48
C ARG A 72 -1.35 -4.08 -27.14
N SER A 73 -0.57 -3.26 -26.44
CA SER A 73 -0.19 -3.48 -25.05
C SER A 73 -1.16 -2.70 -24.16
N GLU A 74 -1.80 -3.38 -23.23
CA GLU A 74 -2.68 -2.76 -22.22
C GLU A 74 -1.92 -2.72 -20.89
N LEU A 75 -1.96 -1.58 -20.20
CA LEU A 75 -1.36 -1.45 -18.87
C LEU A 75 -2.39 -1.82 -17.81
N ILE A 76 -2.01 -2.68 -16.88
CA ILE A 76 -2.83 -3.04 -15.72
C ILE A 76 -2.04 -2.71 -14.46
N THR A 77 -2.65 -1.96 -13.56
CA THR A 77 -2.08 -1.65 -12.24
C THR A 77 -2.87 -2.32 -11.14
N TYR A 78 -2.19 -2.98 -10.21
CA TYR A 78 -2.81 -3.59 -9.03
C TYR A 78 -2.06 -3.25 -7.74
N VAL A 79 -2.74 -3.47 -6.61
CA VAL A 79 -2.20 -3.32 -5.27
C VAL A 79 -1.37 -4.54 -4.88
N ASP A 80 -0.05 -4.39 -4.79
CA ASP A 80 0.86 -5.52 -4.50
C ASP A 80 0.97 -5.82 -3.00
N TYR A 81 1.03 -4.77 -2.17
CA TYR A 81 1.07 -4.88 -0.72
C TYR A 81 0.15 -3.83 -0.08
N VAL A 82 -0.44 -4.21 1.05
CA VAL A 82 -1.19 -3.30 1.92
C VAL A 82 -0.60 -3.41 3.32
N GLU A 83 -0.20 -2.27 3.87
CA GLU A 83 0.34 -2.19 5.22
C GLU A 83 -0.75 -2.55 6.24
N TYR A 84 -0.47 -3.55 7.08
CA TYR A 84 -1.41 -3.95 8.12
C TYR A 84 -1.73 -2.78 9.05
N ASN A 85 -3.02 -2.60 9.35
CA ASN A 85 -3.54 -1.46 10.11
C ASN A 85 -3.22 -0.06 9.53
N GLY A 86 -2.60 0.04 8.35
CA GLY A 86 -2.36 1.30 7.66
C GLY A 86 -3.64 1.90 7.05
N PRO A 87 -3.57 3.13 6.49
CA PRO A 87 -4.74 3.84 5.98
C PRO A 87 -5.50 3.07 4.88
N ALA A 88 -4.79 2.41 3.96
CA ALA A 88 -5.41 1.54 2.96
C ALA A 88 -6.08 0.29 3.54
N HIS A 89 -5.46 -0.37 4.52
CA HIS A 89 -6.04 -1.53 5.18
C HIS A 89 -7.36 -1.17 5.86
N ARG A 90 -7.39 -0.05 6.59
CA ARG A 90 -8.59 0.43 7.28
C ARG A 90 -9.68 0.91 6.32
N ALA A 91 -9.30 1.40 5.13
CA ALA A 91 -10.22 1.71 4.05
C ALA A 91 -10.79 0.46 3.35
N GLY A 92 -10.28 -0.74 3.66
CA GLY A 92 -10.73 -2.01 3.09
C GLY A 92 -10.07 -2.37 1.75
N MET A 93 -8.98 -1.70 1.39
CA MET A 93 -8.13 -2.09 0.27
C MET A 93 -7.42 -3.40 0.58
N ARG A 94 -7.32 -4.27 -0.43
CA ARG A 94 -6.72 -5.60 -0.30
C ARG A 94 -5.69 -5.81 -1.40
N ARG A 95 -4.70 -6.65 -1.10
CA ARG A 95 -3.75 -7.14 -2.10
C ARG A 95 -4.50 -7.77 -3.27
N GLY A 96 -4.08 -7.47 -4.48
CA GLY A 96 -4.68 -7.94 -5.72
C GLY A 96 -5.86 -7.12 -6.21
N ASP A 97 -6.25 -6.03 -5.52
CA ASP A 97 -7.18 -5.05 -6.08
C ASP A 97 -6.58 -4.46 -7.36
N VAL A 98 -7.35 -4.50 -8.44
CA VAL A 98 -7.01 -3.84 -9.71
C VAL A 98 -7.55 -2.42 -9.65
N ILE A 99 -6.68 -1.44 -9.89
CA ILE A 99 -7.07 -0.04 -9.92
C ILE A 99 -7.52 0.29 -11.35
N LEU A 100 -8.71 0.85 -11.49
CA LEU A 100 -9.27 1.29 -12.77
C LEU A 100 -9.36 2.81 -12.82
N ALA A 101 -9.61 3.45 -11.67
CA ALA A 101 -9.69 4.90 -11.57
C ALA A 101 -9.20 5.45 -10.23
N ILE A 102 -8.68 6.68 -10.27
CA ILE A 102 -8.29 7.47 -9.10
C ILE A 102 -9.00 8.82 -9.20
N ASN A 103 -9.75 9.22 -8.17
CA ASN A 103 -10.48 10.49 -8.13
C ASN A 103 -11.38 10.77 -9.35
N ASN A 104 -11.99 9.70 -9.88
CA ASN A 104 -12.83 9.69 -11.09
C ASN A 104 -12.06 9.79 -12.43
N GLU A 105 -10.73 9.82 -12.41
CA GLU A 105 -9.91 9.76 -13.61
C GLU A 105 -9.57 8.31 -13.94
N ASN A 106 -9.80 7.90 -15.20
CA ASN A 106 -9.40 6.57 -15.69
C ASN A 106 -7.87 6.51 -15.81
N ILE A 107 -7.28 5.44 -15.28
CA ILE A 107 -5.83 5.24 -15.23
C ILE A 107 -5.32 4.14 -16.17
N GLU A 108 -6.20 3.44 -16.91
CA GLU A 108 -5.86 2.27 -17.76
C GLU A 108 -4.75 2.53 -18.80
N ASN A 109 -4.57 3.79 -19.22
CA ASN A 109 -3.56 4.19 -20.20
C ASN A 109 -2.42 5.02 -19.59
N LEU A 110 -2.38 5.17 -18.27
CA LEU A 110 -1.34 5.94 -17.59
C LEU A 110 -0.10 5.08 -17.34
N GLN A 111 1.06 5.68 -17.56
CA GLN A 111 2.32 5.06 -17.14
C GLN A 111 2.41 5.04 -15.62
N HIS A 112 3.23 4.12 -15.10
CA HIS A 112 3.41 3.95 -13.66
C HIS A 112 3.76 5.26 -12.95
N ASP A 113 4.71 6.02 -13.49
CA ASP A 113 5.17 7.29 -12.90
C ASP A 113 4.06 8.35 -12.84
N GLN A 114 3.22 8.43 -13.88
CA GLN A 114 2.10 9.37 -13.93
C GLN A 114 1.04 9.01 -12.88
N LEU A 115 0.76 7.71 -12.74
CA LEU A 115 -0.17 7.19 -11.75
C LEU A 115 0.34 7.46 -10.33
N VAL A 116 1.61 7.20 -10.05
CA VAL A 116 2.23 7.50 -8.74
C VAL A 116 2.18 8.99 -8.45
N HIS A 117 2.48 9.83 -9.45
CA HIS A 117 2.37 11.28 -9.33
C HIS A 117 0.93 11.72 -8.99
N LEU A 118 -0.08 11.12 -9.62
CA LEU A 118 -1.50 11.38 -9.29
C LEU A 118 -1.82 11.01 -7.84
N VAL A 119 -1.42 9.82 -7.37
CA VAL A 119 -1.68 9.39 -5.99
C VAL A 119 -1.00 10.32 -4.97
N GLN A 120 0.22 10.74 -5.25
CA GLN A 120 1.00 11.59 -4.36
C GLN A 120 0.41 13.00 -4.23
N HIS A 121 0.00 13.61 -5.35
CA HIS A 121 -0.51 14.99 -5.41
C HIS A 121 -2.03 15.10 -5.26
N ALA A 122 -2.76 13.98 -5.27
CA ALA A 122 -4.19 13.95 -5.03
C ALA A 122 -4.56 14.53 -3.66
N SER A 123 -5.68 15.26 -3.64
CA SER A 123 -6.33 15.72 -2.42
C SER A 123 -6.87 14.55 -1.60
N ASN A 124 -6.94 14.76 -0.29
CA ASN A 124 -7.51 13.82 0.67
C ASN A 124 -9.03 14.11 0.83
N PRO A 125 -9.95 13.13 0.71
CA PRO A 125 -9.73 11.69 0.50
C PRO A 125 -9.47 11.29 -0.95
N LEU A 126 -8.70 10.22 -1.13
CA LEU A 126 -8.53 9.55 -2.43
C LEU A 126 -9.65 8.56 -2.67
N ARG A 127 -10.22 8.60 -3.87
CA ARG A 127 -11.21 7.64 -4.34
C ARG A 127 -10.59 6.67 -5.34
N PHE A 128 -10.57 5.39 -5.01
CA PHE A 128 -10.17 4.31 -5.91
C PHE A 128 -11.39 3.55 -6.40
N THR A 129 -11.37 3.10 -7.66
CA THR A 129 -12.42 2.26 -8.26
C THR A 129 -11.84 1.19 -9.15
#